data_AF-A0A2G2DLK4-F1
#
_entry.id   AF-A0A2G2DLK4-F1
#
_cell.length_a   1.000
_cell.length_b   1.000
_cell.length_c   1.000
_cell.angle_alpha   90.00
_cell.angle_beta   90.00
_cell.angle_gamma   90.00
#
_symmetry.space_group_name_H-M   'P 1'
#
loop_
_entity.id
_entity.type
_entity.pdbx_description
1 polymer ?
#
loop_
_entity_poly.entity_id
_entity_poly.type
_entity_poly.pdbx_seq_one_letter_code
_entity_poly.pdbx_strand_id
1 'polypeptide(L)'
;MWFLIKGSFWFSLVLITLPFLDQTSREALEDAPPLEVGQSMAAAVEALDDIRQICVRKPEICETGSETFAALGSRAKEGARIAYQFLDSKFADGEPDLTTGSLPVVN
;
A
#
# COMPACT_ATOMS: atom_id res chain seq x y z
N MET A 1 -12.50 13.97 -22.89
CA MET A 1 -11.54 13.64 -21.79
C MET A 1 -11.91 14.22 -20.43
N TRP A 2 -12.71 15.31 -20.35
CA TRP A 2 -13.16 15.92 -19.09
C TRP A 2 -13.93 14.99 -18.13
N PHE A 3 -14.59 13.94 -18.66
CA PHE A 3 -15.37 12.99 -17.86
C PHE A 3 -14.51 12.16 -16.89
N LEU A 4 -13.30 11.73 -17.30
CA LEU A 4 -12.44 10.89 -16.46
C LEU A 4 -11.84 11.67 -15.28
N ILE A 5 -11.53 12.95 -15.48
CA ILE A 5 -11.02 13.82 -14.40
C ILE A 5 -12.12 14.09 -13.38
N LYS A 6 -13.34 14.38 -13.84
CA LYS A 6 -14.49 14.56 -12.95
C LYS A 6 -14.77 13.24 -12.19
N GLY A 7 -14.78 12.10 -12.89
CA GLY A 7 -15.05 10.78 -12.31
C GLY A 7 -14.03 10.38 -11.22
N SER A 8 -12.74 10.46 -11.52
CA SER A 8 -11.68 10.14 -10.55
C SER A 8 -11.69 11.08 -9.34
N PHE A 9 -11.92 12.38 -9.55
CA PHE A 9 -12.03 13.34 -8.46
C PHE A 9 -13.23 13.04 -7.55
N TRP A 10 -14.41 12.84 -8.13
CA TRP A 10 -15.61 12.51 -7.36
C TRP A 10 -15.46 11.17 -6.63
N PHE A 11 -14.86 10.16 -7.27
CA PHE A 11 -14.63 8.86 -6.66
C PHE A 11 -13.65 8.97 -5.49
N SER A 12 -12.53 9.67 -5.66
CA SER A 12 -11.56 9.90 -4.59
C SER A 12 -12.18 10.68 -3.42
N LEU A 13 -13.00 11.70 -3.71
CA LEU A 13 -13.67 12.49 -2.68
C LEU A 13 -14.69 11.65 -1.91
N VAL A 14 -15.45 10.78 -2.60
CA VAL A 14 -16.36 9.81 -1.97
C VAL A 14 -15.59 8.83 -1.08
N LEU A 15 -14.47 8.26 -1.56
CA LEU A 15 -13.66 7.34 -0.76
C LEU A 15 -13.10 7.99 0.51
N ILE A 16 -12.75 9.27 0.46
CA ILE A 16 -12.31 10.04 1.63
C ILE A 16 -13.48 10.32 2.57
N THR A 17 -14.69 10.56 2.06
CA THR A 17 -15.87 10.87 2.88
C THR A 17 -16.55 9.65 3.49
N LEU A 18 -16.54 8.50 2.81
CA LEU A 18 -17.11 7.24 3.30
C LEU A 18 -16.70 6.87 4.74
N PRO A 19 -15.41 6.90 5.15
CA PRO A 19 -15.03 6.57 6.51
C PRO A 19 -15.58 7.56 7.53
N PHE A 20 -15.92 8.79 7.15
CA PHE A 20 -16.56 9.76 8.05
C PHE A 20 -18.07 9.53 8.22
N LEU A 21 -18.73 8.90 7.24
CA LEU A 21 -20.16 8.62 7.28
C LEU A 21 -20.48 7.36 8.10
N ASP A 22 -19.52 6.45 8.19
CA ASP A 22 -19.68 5.16 8.85
C ASP A 22 -18.98 5.17 10.21
N GLN A 23 -19.74 5.19 11.31
CA GLN A 23 -19.20 5.22 12.67
C GLN A 23 -18.31 4.02 12.97
N THR A 24 -18.65 2.85 12.41
CA THR A 24 -17.85 1.63 12.45
C THR A 24 -16.51 1.76 11.73
N SER A 25 -16.45 2.51 10.62
CA SER A 25 -15.19 2.82 9.93
C SER A 25 -14.36 3.83 10.71
N ARG A 26 -14.99 4.78 11.42
CA ARG A 26 -14.26 5.70 12.31
C ARG A 26 -13.68 4.98 13.52
N GLU A 27 -14.46 4.13 14.18
CA GLU A 27 -13.97 3.27 15.26
C GLU A 27 -12.91 2.31 14.74
N ALA A 28 -13.06 1.72 13.55
CA ALA A 28 -12.03 0.88 12.94
C ALA A 28 -10.78 1.64 12.48
N LEU A 29 -10.81 2.97 12.36
CA LEU A 29 -9.63 3.81 12.08
C LEU A 29 -8.99 4.37 13.36
N GLU A 30 -9.79 4.59 14.41
CA GLU A 30 -9.36 5.13 15.70
C GLU A 30 -8.90 4.03 16.67
N ASP A 31 -9.56 2.87 16.63
CA ASP A 31 -9.21 1.62 17.32
C ASP A 31 -8.48 0.65 16.38
N ALA A 32 -8.16 1.07 15.14
CA ALA A 32 -7.23 0.31 14.30
C ALA A 32 -5.89 0.25 15.04
N PRO A 33 -5.43 -0.95 15.48
CA PRO A 33 -4.03 -1.09 15.81
C PRO A 33 -3.23 -0.60 14.59
N PRO A 34 -2.14 0.17 14.80
CA PRO A 34 -1.39 0.81 13.73
C PRO A 34 -1.15 -0.22 12.63
N LEU A 35 -1.87 -0.03 11.52
CA LEU A 35 -2.21 -1.06 10.57
C LEU A 35 -1.02 -1.96 10.30
N GLU A 36 -1.19 -3.24 10.64
CA GLU A 36 -0.33 -4.32 10.24
C GLU A 36 -0.36 -4.33 8.70
N VAL A 37 0.46 -3.48 8.07
CA VAL A 37 0.64 -3.38 6.62
C VAL A 37 0.84 -4.76 6.00
N GLY A 38 1.37 -5.71 6.78
CA GLY A 38 1.43 -7.13 6.45
C GLY A 38 0.09 -7.81 6.17
N GLN A 39 -0.98 -7.56 6.94
CA GLN A 39 -2.29 -8.21 6.76
C GLN A 39 -3.02 -7.70 5.51
N SER A 40 -2.99 -6.38 5.27
CA SER A 40 -3.58 -5.80 4.06
C SER A 40 -2.82 -6.22 2.81
N MET A 41 -1.49 -6.32 2.90
CA MET A 41 -0.66 -6.88 1.83
C MET A 41 -0.92 -8.39 1.65
N ALA A 42 -1.11 -9.15 2.72
CA ALA A 42 -1.43 -10.59 2.64
C ALA A 42 -2.73 -10.83 1.88
N ALA A 43 -3.79 -10.07 2.17
CA ALA A 43 -5.05 -10.14 1.42
C ALA A 43 -4.89 -9.75 -0.06
N ALA A 44 -4.05 -8.76 -0.39
CA ALA A 44 -3.75 -8.42 -1.77
C ALA A 44 -2.94 -9.52 -2.49
N VAL A 45 -2.05 -10.20 -1.77
CA VAL A 45 -1.27 -11.34 -2.28
C VAL A 45 -2.16 -12.56 -2.53
N GLU A 46 -3.22 -12.72 -1.74
CA GLU A 46 -4.25 -13.76 -1.99
C GLU A 46 -4.99 -13.50 -3.31
N ALA A 47 -5.36 -12.26 -3.60
CA ALA A 47 -5.92 -11.91 -4.91
C ALA A 47 -4.94 -12.14 -6.08
N LEU A 48 -3.64 -11.97 -5.85
CA LEU A 48 -2.62 -12.33 -6.84
C LEU A 48 -2.57 -13.84 -7.10
N ASP A 49 -2.88 -14.67 -6.12
CA ASP A 49 -2.94 -16.12 -6.31
C ASP A 49 -4.07 -16.52 -7.26
N ASP A 50 -5.20 -15.85 -7.16
CA ASP A 50 -6.33 -16.04 -8.07
C ASP A 50 -5.98 -15.59 -9.50
N ILE A 51 -5.19 -14.51 -9.64
CA ILE A 51 -4.66 -14.07 -10.94
C ILE A 51 -3.66 -15.08 -11.51
N ARG A 52 -2.84 -15.75 -10.68
CA ARG A 52 -1.92 -16.81 -11.16
C ARG A 52 -2.68 -17.97 -11.80
N GLN A 53 -3.93 -18.22 -11.38
CA GLN A 53 -4.79 -19.22 -12.01
C GLN A 53 -5.10 -18.90 -13.49
N ILE A 54 -5.05 -17.61 -13.89
CA ILE A 54 -5.15 -17.20 -15.30
C ILE A 54 -3.93 -17.68 -16.10
N CYS A 55 -2.74 -17.66 -15.50
CA CYS A 55 -1.52 -18.14 -16.17
C CYS A 55 -1.57 -19.64 -16.49
N VAL A 56 -2.25 -20.44 -15.66
CA VAL A 56 -2.47 -21.88 -15.94
C VAL A 56 -3.35 -22.05 -17.19
N ARG A 57 -4.30 -21.13 -17.42
CA ARG A 57 -5.23 -21.19 -18.55
C ARG A 57 -4.65 -20.54 -19.82
N LYS A 58 -3.76 -19.55 -19.67
CA LYS A 58 -3.10 -18.81 -20.76
C LYS A 58 -1.63 -18.52 -20.42
N PRO A 59 -0.70 -19.44 -20.75
CA PRO A 59 0.72 -19.29 -20.40
C PRO A 59 1.40 -18.10 -21.10
N GLU A 60 0.86 -17.66 -22.24
CA GLU A 60 1.41 -16.54 -23.03
C GLU A 60 1.40 -15.19 -22.28
N ILE A 61 0.45 -15.03 -21.35
CA ILE A 61 0.30 -13.79 -20.56
C ILE A 61 1.34 -13.74 -19.43
N CYS A 62 1.69 -14.88 -18.84
CA CYS A 62 2.69 -14.93 -17.79
C CYS A 62 4.11 -14.72 -18.35
N GLU A 63 4.41 -15.28 -19.53
CA GLU A 63 5.72 -15.12 -20.18
C GLU A 63 5.97 -13.65 -20.56
N THR A 64 5.04 -13.06 -21.33
CA THR A 64 5.12 -11.64 -21.74
C THR A 64 5.02 -10.68 -20.54
N GLY A 65 4.22 -11.04 -19.53
CA GLY A 65 4.09 -10.29 -18.29
C GLY A 65 5.40 -10.26 -17.49
N SER A 66 6.11 -11.38 -17.40
CA SER A 66 7.33 -11.48 -16.59
C SER A 66 8.43 -10.52 -17.08
N GLU A 67 8.60 -10.36 -18.39
CA GLU A 67 9.58 -9.44 -18.98
C GLU A 67 9.25 -7.98 -18.66
N THR A 68 7.97 -7.61 -18.78
CA THR A 68 7.50 -6.25 -18.50
C THR A 68 7.52 -5.93 -17.00
N PHE A 69 7.09 -6.87 -16.14
CA PHE A 69 7.17 -6.73 -14.69
C PHE A 69 8.62 -6.68 -14.19
N ALA A 70 9.55 -7.43 -14.78
CA ALA A 70 10.96 -7.37 -14.40
C ALA A 70 11.57 -5.98 -14.68
N ALA A 71 11.30 -5.41 -15.86
CA ALA A 71 11.77 -4.07 -16.22
C ALA A 71 11.18 -2.99 -15.31
N LEU A 72 9.87 -3.04 -15.06
CA LEU A 72 9.19 -2.10 -14.17
C LEU A 72 9.63 -2.27 -12.70
N GLY A 73 9.80 -3.51 -12.25
CA GLY A 73 10.23 -3.86 -10.90
C GLY A 73 11.63 -3.37 -10.56
N SER A 74 12.57 -3.43 -11.51
CA SER A 74 13.91 -2.86 -11.33
C SER A 74 13.87 -1.35 -11.07
N ARG A 75 12.97 -0.63 -11.74
CA ARG A 75 12.80 0.83 -11.53
C ARG A 75 12.09 1.13 -10.21
N ALA A 76 11.07 0.34 -9.87
CA ALA A 76 10.37 0.46 -8.59
C ALA A 76 11.30 0.23 -7.38
N LYS A 77 12.21 -0.76 -7.47
CA LYS A 77 13.20 -1.04 -6.42
C LYS A 77 14.14 0.14 -6.18
N GLU A 78 14.62 0.76 -7.25
CA GLU A 78 15.48 1.95 -7.13
C GLU A 78 14.71 3.14 -6.56
N GLY A 79 13.45 3.33 -6.98
CA GLY A 79 12.56 4.35 -6.41
C GLY A 79 12.31 4.14 -4.92
N ALA A 80 12.07 2.90 -4.50
CA ALA A 80 11.91 2.55 -3.09
C ALA A 80 13.19 2.85 -2.29
N ARG A 81 14.36 2.51 -2.83
CA ARG A 81 15.65 2.81 -2.18
C ARG A 81 15.83 4.31 -1.93
N ILE A 82 15.54 5.15 -2.92
CA ILE A 82 15.65 6.61 -2.78
C ILE A 82 14.63 7.14 -1.77
N ALA A 83 13.38 6.65 -1.80
CA ALA A 83 12.36 7.03 -0.83
C ALA A 83 12.76 6.65 0.61
N TYR A 84 13.31 5.46 0.82
CA TYR A 84 13.80 5.04 2.13
C TYR A 84 14.98 5.89 2.60
N GLN A 85 15.94 6.23 1.73
CA GLN A 85 17.05 7.12 2.10
C GLN A 85 16.55 8.52 2.50
N PHE A 86 15.55 9.04 1.80
CA PHE A 86 14.94 10.31 2.14
C PHE A 86 14.22 10.26 3.49
N LEU A 87 13.42 9.22 3.73
CA LEU A 87 12.75 9.01 5.01
C LEU A 87 13.78 8.89 6.14
N ASP A 88 14.80 8.05 5.96
CA ASP A 88 15.89 7.85 6.91
C ASP A 88 16.58 9.18 7.24
N SER A 89 16.89 10.02 6.25
CA SER A 89 17.47 11.35 6.49
C SER A 89 16.57 12.29 7.31
N LYS A 90 15.24 12.14 7.21
CA LYS A 90 14.28 12.95 7.96
C LYS A 90 14.03 12.44 9.37
N PHE A 91 14.17 11.13 9.57
CA PHE A 91 14.02 10.51 10.88
C PHE A 91 15.35 10.42 11.65
N ALA A 92 16.50 10.54 11.00
CA ALA A 92 17.83 10.51 11.63
C ALA A 92 18.26 11.85 12.25
N ASP A 93 17.76 12.99 11.74
CA ASP A 93 18.11 14.34 12.24
C ASP A 93 17.21 14.82 13.39
N GLY A 94 16.25 14.00 13.83
CA GLY A 94 15.49 14.21 15.05
C GLY A 94 15.68 13.03 15.98
N GLU A 95 16.02 13.27 17.23
CA GLU A 95 15.42 12.50 18.31
C GLU A 95 13.99 13.04 18.49
N PRO A 96 12.95 12.43 17.93
CA PRO A 96 11.68 12.37 18.60
C PRO A 96 11.77 11.21 19.60
N ASP A 97 11.27 11.45 20.80
CA ASP A 97 10.79 10.41 21.71
C ASP A 97 10.33 9.18 20.92
N LEU A 98 11.15 8.13 20.94
CA LEU A 98 10.92 6.89 20.22
C LEU A 98 9.76 6.16 20.92
N THR A 99 8.53 6.61 20.66
CA THR A 99 7.36 5.74 20.78
C THR A 99 7.37 4.78 19.59
N THR A 100 8.40 3.95 19.53
CA THR A 100 8.35 2.70 18.78
C THR A 100 7.29 1.86 19.46
N GLY A 101 6.14 1.69 18.81
CA GLY A 101 5.02 0.88 19.30
C GLY A 101 5.32 -0.62 19.43
N SER A 102 6.60 -1.00 19.51
CA SER A 102 7.03 -2.40 19.58
C SER A 102 7.60 -2.83 20.92
N LEU A 103 7.86 -1.95 21.90
CA LEU A 103 8.26 -2.37 23.26
C LEU A 103 7.83 -1.34 24.33
N PRO A 104 7.08 -1.73 25.37
CA PRO A 104 6.95 -0.87 26.55
C PRO A 104 8.30 -0.75 27.24
N VAL A 105 8.77 0.48 27.48
CA VAL A 105 9.86 0.77 28.41
C VAL A 105 9.38 0.40 29.80
N VAL A 106 9.78 -0.78 30.25
CA VAL A 106 9.66 -1.21 31.64
C VAL A 106 10.74 -0.46 32.41
N ASN A 107 10.33 0.49 33.24
CA ASN A 107 11.13 0.98 34.37
C ASN A 107 10.63 0.27 35.63
#